data_AF-A0A963F252-F1
#
_entry.id   AF-A0A963F252-F1
#
_cell.length_a   1.000
_cell.length_b   1.000
_cell.length_c   1.000
_cell.angle_alpha   90.00
_cell.angle_beta   90.00
_cell.angle_gamma   90.00
#
_symmetry.space_group_name_H-M   'P 1'
#
loop_
_entity.id
_entity.type
_entity.pdbx_description
1 polymer ?
#
loop_
_entity_poly.entity_id
_entity_poly.type
_entity_poly.pdbx_seq_one_letter_code
_entity_poly.pdbx_strand_id
1 'polypeptide(L)'
;MREYANAYHPTSGVSDYPFAPMDWSERAARRKAREEGLELSAYHLEVIRVLQAYFFSHEREGVDIRDLHTALHETFQKKGGIRYLYVLFPLGPVVQGCRLAGLPVPLGVPRPSFGSIQ
;
A
#
# COMPACT_ATOMS: atom_id res chain seq x y z
N MET A 1 -17.99 -14.64 21.63
CA MET A 1 -17.78 -14.80 20.18
C MET A 1 -17.39 -13.44 19.64
N ARG A 2 -16.15 -13.29 19.14
CA ARG A 2 -15.62 -12.01 18.68
C ARG A 2 -16.21 -11.67 17.31
N GLU A 3 -16.63 -10.43 17.12
CA GLU A 3 -16.99 -9.86 15.82
C GLU A 3 -15.85 -10.03 14.82
N TYR A 4 -16.09 -10.79 13.74
CA TYR A 4 -15.17 -10.95 12.60
C TYR A 4 -15.67 -10.21 11.33
N ALA A 5 -16.55 -9.22 11.49
CA ALA A 5 -17.18 -8.54 10.37
C ALA A 5 -16.93 -7.03 10.44
N ASN A 6 -15.65 -6.61 10.48
CA ASN A 6 -15.32 -5.28 10.01
C ASN A 6 -15.26 -5.34 8.47
N ALA A 7 -16.44 -5.39 7.89
CA ALA A 7 -16.67 -5.51 6.47
C ALA A 7 -16.13 -4.26 5.77
N TYR A 8 -15.32 -4.50 4.73
CA TYR A 8 -14.92 -3.55 3.70
C TYR A 8 -16.17 -3.04 2.95
N HIS A 9 -16.98 -2.20 3.61
CA HIS A 9 -18.08 -1.51 2.97
C HIS A 9 -17.50 -0.29 2.23
N PRO A 10 -17.51 -0.27 0.89
CA PRO A 10 -17.04 0.89 0.13
C PRO A 10 -18.02 2.06 0.34
N THR A 11 -17.75 2.91 1.32
CA THR A 11 -18.47 4.17 1.55
C THR A 11 -17.52 5.35 1.40
N SER A 12 -16.81 5.39 0.28
CA SER A 12 -16.18 6.61 -0.20
C SER A 12 -16.86 6.97 -1.52
N GLY A 13 -17.63 8.05 -1.54
CA GLY A 13 -18.26 8.62 -2.75
C GLY A 13 -17.25 9.20 -3.75
N VAL A 14 -16.08 8.59 -3.89
CA VAL A 14 -15.00 8.97 -4.80
C VAL A 14 -14.59 7.71 -5.57
N SER A 15 -15.03 7.63 -6.83
CA SER A 15 -14.98 6.44 -7.69
C SER A 15 -13.57 5.92 -8.06
N ASP A 16 -12.49 6.54 -7.62
CA ASP A 16 -11.13 6.20 -8.07
C ASP A 16 -10.47 5.04 -7.29
N TYR A 17 -10.97 4.72 -6.08
CA TYR A 17 -10.40 3.66 -5.21
C TYR A 17 -11.47 2.70 -4.66
N PRO A 18 -12.01 1.79 -5.50
CA PRO A 18 -13.10 0.89 -5.10
C PRO A 18 -12.72 -0.17 -4.05
N PHE A 19 -11.43 -0.51 -3.96
CA PHE A 19 -10.90 -1.57 -3.07
C PHE A 19 -10.17 -1.01 -1.85
N ALA A 20 -10.24 0.30 -1.63
CA ALA A 20 -9.59 0.91 -0.48
C ALA A 20 -10.28 0.50 0.84
N PRO A 21 -9.52 0.38 1.95
CA PRO A 21 -10.10 0.21 3.27
C PRO A 21 -11.01 1.39 3.63
N MET A 22 -12.04 1.14 4.45
CA MET A 22 -13.04 2.17 4.80
C MET A 22 -12.45 3.40 5.50
N ASP A 23 -11.42 3.22 6.32
CA ASP A 23 -10.68 4.30 6.99
C ASP A 23 -9.62 4.98 6.10
N TRP A 24 -9.42 4.50 4.87
CA TRP A 24 -8.42 5.05 3.98
C TRP A 24 -8.98 6.22 3.16
N SER A 25 -8.16 7.26 3.00
CA SER A 25 -8.43 8.34 2.04
C SER A 25 -7.13 8.80 1.40
N GLU A 26 -7.19 9.21 0.13
CA GLU A 26 -6.02 9.73 -0.57
C GLU A 26 -5.39 10.91 0.19
N ARG A 27 -6.21 11.77 0.79
CA ARG A 27 -5.74 12.90 1.61
C ARG A 27 -4.95 12.43 2.83
N ALA A 28 -5.37 11.34 3.49
CA ALA A 28 -4.64 10.76 4.61
C ALA A 28 -3.33 10.10 4.14
N ALA A 29 -3.35 9.38 3.01
CA ALA A 29 -2.15 8.80 2.41
C ALA A 29 -1.12 9.88 2.04
N ARG A 30 -1.56 10.98 1.42
CA ARG A 30 -0.70 12.13 1.08
C ARG A 30 -0.08 12.80 2.29
N ARG A 31 -0.80 12.89 3.42
CA ARG A 31 -0.24 13.42 4.68
C ARG A 31 0.86 12.49 5.21
N LYS A 32 0.58 11.18 5.32
CA LYS A 32 1.58 10.19 5.77
C LYS A 32 2.81 10.16 4.88
N ALA A 33 2.63 10.21 3.55
CA ALA A 33 3.75 10.26 2.61
C ALA A 33 4.64 11.50 2.85
N ARG A 34 4.02 12.67 3.06
CA ARG A 34 4.76 13.90 3.37
C ARG A 34 5.54 13.83 4.68
N GLU A 35 4.99 13.17 5.70
CA GLU A 35 5.71 12.92 6.96
C GLU A 35 6.97 12.07 6.72
N GLU A 36 6.92 11.16 5.74
CA GLU A 36 8.05 10.32 5.28
C GLU A 36 8.94 11.00 4.22
N GLY A 37 8.71 12.27 3.91
CA GLY A 37 9.47 13.00 2.88
C GLY A 37 9.17 12.56 1.45
N LEU A 38 8.04 11.86 1.22
CA LEU A 38 7.61 11.37 -0.09
C LEU A 38 6.41 12.17 -0.63
N GLU A 39 6.47 12.58 -1.90
CA GLU A 39 5.34 13.18 -2.59
C GLU A 39 4.58 12.14 -3.42
N LEU A 40 3.30 11.89 -3.09
CA LEU A 40 2.44 10.99 -3.86
C LEU A 40 2.06 11.62 -5.21
N SER A 41 2.78 11.21 -6.25
CA SER A 41 2.40 11.41 -7.65
C SER A 41 1.40 10.35 -8.14
N ALA A 42 0.85 10.54 -9.34
CA ALA A 42 -0.07 9.59 -9.97
C ALA A 42 0.50 8.16 -10.06
N TYR A 43 1.81 8.01 -10.23
CA TYR A 43 2.48 6.72 -10.25
C TYR A 43 2.43 5.99 -8.91
N HIS A 44 2.58 6.72 -7.79
CA HIS A 44 2.47 6.14 -6.45
C HIS A 44 1.03 5.71 -6.16
N LEU A 45 0.06 6.53 -6.59
CA LEU A 45 -1.36 6.24 -6.45
C LEU A 45 -1.78 5.00 -7.26
N GLU A 46 -1.18 4.79 -8.44
CA GLU A 46 -1.37 3.56 -9.21
C GLU A 46 -0.90 2.32 -8.43
N VAL A 47 0.29 2.36 -7.82
CA VAL A 47 0.80 1.26 -7.00
C VAL A 47 -0.11 1.00 -5.80
N ILE A 48 -0.59 2.06 -5.13
CA ILE A 48 -1.54 1.95 -4.01
C ILE A 48 -2.84 1.25 -4.45
N ARG A 49 -3.40 1.61 -5.62
CA ARG A 49 -4.61 0.96 -6.17
C ARG A 49 -4.38 -0.52 -6.43
N VAL A 50 -3.24 -0.88 -7.02
CA VAL A 50 -2.87 -2.29 -7.25
C VAL A 50 -2.76 -3.05 -5.94
N LEU A 51 -2.11 -2.48 -4.92
CA LEU A 51 -1.99 -3.09 -3.60
C LEU A 51 -3.36 -3.33 -2.96
N GLN A 52 -4.25 -2.34 -3.01
CA GLN A 52 -5.61 -2.46 -2.46
C GLN A 52 -6.40 -3.55 -3.18
N ALA A 53 -6.37 -3.59 -4.51
CA ALA A 53 -7.04 -4.62 -5.30
C ALA A 53 -6.48 -6.03 -5.03
N TYR A 54 -5.16 -6.15 -4.85
CA TYR A 54 -4.51 -7.40 -4.54
C TYR A 54 -4.95 -7.93 -3.16
N PHE A 55 -4.94 -7.09 -2.13
CA PHE A 55 -5.37 -7.49 -0.77
C PHE A 55 -6.85 -7.83 -0.71
N PHE A 56 -7.70 -7.08 -1.41
CA PHE A 56 -9.12 -7.39 -1.52
C PHE A 56 -9.38 -8.78 -2.13
N SER A 57 -8.60 -9.15 -3.15
CA SER A 57 -8.69 -10.48 -3.77
C SER A 57 -8.15 -11.62 -2.89
N HIS A 58 -7.19 -11.34 -2.00
CA HIS A 58 -6.49 -12.34 -1.18
C HIS A 58 -6.83 -12.27 0.32
N GLU A 59 -7.92 -11.57 0.68
CA GLU A 59 -8.29 -11.27 2.07
C GLU A 59 -8.50 -12.53 2.94
N ARG A 60 -8.79 -13.68 2.31
CA ARG A 60 -9.19 -14.93 2.98
C ARG A 60 -8.02 -15.84 3.38
N GLU A 61 -6.89 -15.74 2.69
CA GLU A 61 -5.80 -16.74 2.78
C GLU A 61 -4.54 -16.19 3.45
N GLY A 62 -4.47 -14.87 3.64
CA GLY A 62 -3.27 -14.20 4.12
C GLY A 62 -2.28 -13.94 3.00
N VAL A 63 -1.65 -12.76 3.02
CA VAL A 63 -0.72 -12.34 1.97
C VAL A 63 0.72 -12.72 2.34
N ASP A 64 1.37 -13.53 1.50
CA ASP A 64 2.81 -13.79 1.61
C ASP A 64 3.61 -12.64 0.98
N ILE A 65 4.67 -12.20 1.67
CA ILE A 65 5.50 -11.07 1.23
C ILE A 65 6.17 -11.36 -0.12
N ARG A 66 6.60 -12.59 -0.36
CA ARG A 66 7.30 -12.98 -1.59
C ARG A 66 6.34 -13.03 -2.76
N ASP A 67 5.12 -13.52 -2.53
CA ASP A 67 4.07 -13.52 -3.55
C ASP A 67 3.68 -12.09 -3.93
N LEU A 68 3.42 -11.24 -2.92
CA LEU A 68 3.12 -9.82 -3.15
C LEU A 68 4.24 -9.11 -3.91
N HIS A 69 5.50 -9.36 -3.54
CA HIS A 69 6.66 -8.79 -4.23
C HIS A 69 6.72 -9.24 -5.70
N THR A 70 6.45 -10.52 -5.96
CA THR A 70 6.42 -11.08 -7.33
C THR A 70 5.27 -10.49 -8.13
N ALA A 71 4.06 -10.46 -7.58
CA ALA A 71 2.88 -9.89 -8.21
C ALA A 71 3.07 -8.40 -8.55
N LEU A 72 3.70 -7.62 -7.67
CA LEU A 72 4.06 -6.23 -7.95
C LEU A 72 5.12 -6.11 -9.04
N HIS A 73 6.16 -6.96 -9.01
CA HIS A 73 7.17 -6.97 -10.06
C HIS A 73 6.55 -7.25 -11.42
N GLU A 74 5.68 -8.24 -11.51
CA GLU A 74 4.97 -8.61 -12.74
C GLU A 74 3.98 -7.53 -13.18
N THR A 75 3.21 -6.95 -12.27
CA THR A 75 2.25 -5.88 -12.62
C THR A 75 2.97 -4.67 -13.23
N PHE A 76 4.13 -4.31 -12.67
CA PHE A 76 4.91 -3.16 -13.11
C PHE A 76 6.05 -3.52 -14.06
N GLN A 77 6.10 -4.75 -14.59
CA GLN A 77 7.22 -5.23 -15.42
C GLN A 77 7.50 -4.32 -16.62
N LYS A 78 6.45 -3.82 -17.27
CA LYS A 78 6.53 -2.91 -18.43
C LYS A 78 7.10 -1.52 -18.07
N LYS A 79 7.05 -1.14 -16.79
CA LYS A 79 7.55 0.14 -16.26
C LYS A 79 8.94 0.01 -15.61
N GLY A 80 9.53 -1.19 -15.59
CA GLY A 80 10.81 -1.47 -14.93
C GLY A 80 10.70 -2.37 -13.70
N GLY A 81 9.52 -2.94 -13.44
CA GLY A 81 9.25 -3.93 -12.40
C GLY A 81 9.62 -3.41 -11.01
N ILE A 82 10.27 -4.26 -10.23
CA ILE A 82 10.63 -3.93 -8.85
C ILE A 82 11.60 -2.74 -8.75
N ARG A 83 12.52 -2.55 -9.70
CA ARG A 83 13.47 -1.43 -9.67
C ARG A 83 12.74 -0.10 -9.75
N TYR A 84 11.72 -0.01 -10.60
CA TYR A 84 10.85 1.15 -10.70
C TYR A 84 10.11 1.42 -9.39
N LEU A 85 9.62 0.38 -8.72
CA LEU A 85 8.93 0.50 -7.44
C LEU A 85 9.86 1.00 -6.32
N TYR A 86 11.14 0.62 -6.31
CA TYR A 86 12.12 1.18 -5.36
C TYR A 86 12.45 2.66 -5.62
N VAL A 87 12.33 3.12 -6.86
CA VAL A 87 12.48 4.55 -7.20
C VAL A 87 11.30 5.36 -6.65
N LEU A 88 10.08 4.80 -6.72
CA LEU A 88 8.88 5.43 -6.17
C LEU A 88 8.84 5.34 -4.62
N PHE A 89 9.24 4.21 -4.06
CA PHE A 89 9.16 3.94 -2.63
C PHE A 89 10.55 3.61 -2.08
N PRO A 90 11.36 4.63 -1.76
CA PRO A 90 12.74 4.44 -1.32
C PRO A 90 12.85 3.70 0.02
N LEU A 91 11.81 3.74 0.86
CA LEU A 91 11.77 3.00 2.13
C LEU A 91 11.29 1.54 1.96
N GLY A 92 11.09 1.11 0.71
CA GLY A 92 10.69 -0.24 0.35
C GLY A 92 9.28 -0.27 -0.23
N PRO A 93 9.08 -0.80 -1.46
CA PRO A 93 7.80 -0.72 -2.16
C PRO A 93 6.67 -1.50 -1.50
N VAL A 94 6.98 -2.63 -0.88
CA VAL A 94 5.99 -3.42 -0.15
C VAL A 94 5.62 -2.72 1.16
N VAL A 95 6.61 -2.36 1.98
CA VAL A 95 6.40 -1.82 3.33
C VAL A 95 5.79 -0.42 3.28
N GLN A 96 6.44 0.47 2.54
CA GLN A 96 5.99 1.85 2.38
C GLN A 96 4.68 1.91 1.60
N GLY A 97 4.57 1.13 0.52
CA GLY A 97 3.35 1.02 -0.27
C GLY A 97 2.14 0.54 0.54
N CYS A 98 2.27 -0.57 1.29
CA CYS A 98 1.17 -1.08 2.13
C CYS A 98 0.76 -0.07 3.21
N ARG A 99 1.73 0.58 3.84
CA ARG A 99 1.48 1.62 4.86
C ARG A 99 0.71 2.80 4.30
N LEU A 100 1.08 3.29 3.12
CA LEU A 100 0.39 4.40 2.45
C LEU A 100 -0.97 3.97 1.88
N ALA A 101 -1.11 2.70 1.48
CA ALA A 101 -2.37 2.11 1.01
C ALA A 101 -3.38 1.82 2.14
N GLY A 102 -2.98 1.97 3.41
CA GLY A 102 -3.82 1.68 4.57
C GLY A 102 -3.97 0.18 4.86
N LEU A 103 -3.05 -0.63 4.34
CA LEU A 103 -3.06 -2.09 4.45
C LEU A 103 -2.18 -2.56 5.61
N PRO A 104 -2.48 -3.72 6.22
CA PRO A 104 -1.61 -4.29 7.25
C PRO A 104 -0.23 -4.57 6.67
N VAL A 105 0.81 -3.99 7.27
CA VAL A 105 2.19 -4.28 6.89
C VAL A 105 2.53 -5.68 7.38
N PRO A 106 3.09 -6.55 6.52
CA PRO A 106 3.43 -7.91 6.93
C PRO A 106 4.48 -7.92 8.05
N LEU A 107 4.27 -8.77 9.05
CA LEU A 107 5.10 -8.87 10.25
C LEU A 107 6.52 -9.36 9.89
N GLY A 108 7.55 -8.69 10.42
CA GLY A 108 8.96 -9.10 10.24
C GLY A 108 9.85 -8.09 9.50
N VAL A 109 9.29 -7.00 8.98
CA VAL A 109 10.08 -5.91 8.41
C VAL A 109 10.52 -4.94 9.51
N PRO A 110 11.83 -4.66 9.68
CA PRO A 110 12.27 -3.64 10.63
C PRO A 110 11.67 -2.30 10.18
N ARG A 111 11.00 -1.59 11.08
CA ARG A 111 10.59 -0.21 10.80
C ARG A 111 11.88 0.56 10.55
N PRO A 112 12.04 1.26 9.40
CA PRO A 112 13.17 2.15 9.24
C PRO A 112 13.10 3.13 10.41
N SER A 113 14.14 3.13 11.24
CA SER A 113 14.33 4.09 12.31
C SER A 113 14.21 5.46 11.67
N PHE A 114 13.14 6.20 12.00
CA PHE A 114 13.07 7.61 11.64
C PHE A 114 14.25 8.27 12.33
N GLY A 115 15.33 8.55 11.57
CA GLY A 115 16.39 9.40 12.04
C GLY A 115 15.74 10.73 12.38
N SER A 116 15.81 11.13 13.65
CA SER A 116 15.35 12.42 14.13
C SER A 116 15.86 13.50 13.17
N ILE A 117 14.96 14.10 12.40
CA ILE A 117 15.25 15.35 11.71
C ILE A 117 15.31 16.38 12.84
N GLN A 118 16.55 16.75 13.19
CA GLN A 118 16.91 17.75 14.19
C GLN A 118 16.50 19.16 13.74
#